data_AF-A0A966MN83-F1
#
_entry.id   AF-A0A966MN83-F1
#
_cell.length_a   1.000
_cell.length_b   1.000
_cell.length_c   1.000
_cell.angle_alpha   90.00
_cell.angle_beta   90.00
_cell.angle_gamma   90.00
#
_symmetry.space_group_name_H-M   'P 1'
#
loop_
_entity.id
_entity.type
_entity.pdbx_description
1 polymer ?
#
loop_
_entity_poly.entity_id
_entity_poly.type
_entity_poly.pdbx_seq_one_letter_code
_entity_poly.pdbx_strand_id
1 'polypeptide(L)'
;GPVDKETMRNQRLPYVTLPDYIPKSGRHNHWGFNPEEQKTRTYLGMGEDDINVHDQWACESMGPIQDRTREHLGTSDRAIMLNRRLLQQAIDDVQAGRPPLGMAQADVAATRLGPDTVDGIAPAQSWEAWWQQAVRAKRDAAPWDAAIPSAGIHP
;
A
#
# COMPACT_ATOMS: atom_id res chain seq x y z
N GLY A 1 -4.52 5.77 21.41
CA GLY A 1 -3.91 7.11 21.35
C GLY A 1 -3.37 7.34 19.95
N PRO A 2 -2.84 8.54 19.65
CA PRO A 2 -2.13 8.75 18.39
C PRO A 2 -0.95 7.79 18.27
N VAL A 3 -0.57 7.47 17.03
CA VAL A 3 0.59 6.64 16.71
C VAL A 3 1.86 7.29 17.24
N ASP A 4 2.65 6.55 18.00
CA ASP A 4 3.98 6.99 18.46
C ASP A 4 4.99 6.85 17.31
N LYS A 5 5.22 7.97 16.62
CA LYS A 5 6.13 8.05 15.48
C LYS A 5 7.58 7.77 15.85
N GLU A 6 8.00 8.14 17.05
CA GLU A 6 9.37 7.92 17.52
C GLU A 6 9.59 6.43 17.75
N THR A 7 8.66 5.76 18.43
CA THR A 7 8.71 4.31 18.63
C THR A 7 8.70 3.56 17.29
N MET A 8 7.80 3.91 16.36
CA MET A 8 7.78 3.27 15.03
C MET A 8 9.09 3.47 14.26
N ARG A 9 9.68 4.67 14.33
CA ARG A 9 10.97 4.95 13.71
C ARG A 9 12.07 4.11 14.35
N ASN A 10 12.14 4.10 15.67
CA ASN A 10 13.17 3.39 16.43
C ASN A 10 13.11 1.87 16.23
N GLN A 11 11.93 1.29 15.97
CA GLN A 11 11.79 -0.11 15.58
C GLN A 11 12.44 -0.44 14.23
N ARG A 12 12.50 0.52 13.29
CA ARG A 12 13.10 0.33 11.95
C ARG A 12 14.60 0.57 11.91
N LEU A 13 15.12 1.52 12.68
CA LEU A 13 16.53 1.94 12.65
C LEU A 13 17.56 0.81 12.80
N PRO A 14 17.31 -0.26 13.60
CA PRO A 14 18.24 -1.37 13.70
C PRO A 14 18.48 -2.08 12.37
N TYR A 15 17.52 -2.06 11.44
CA TYR A 15 17.53 -2.88 10.21
C TYR A 15 17.83 -2.12 8.93
N VAL A 16 17.94 -0.79 9.00
CA VAL A 16 18.21 0.08 7.84
C VAL A 16 19.38 1.01 8.10
N THR A 17 20.00 1.51 7.03
CA THR A 17 21.02 2.57 7.08
C THR A 17 20.41 3.91 6.67
N LEU A 18 20.82 5.00 7.31
CA LEU A 18 20.39 6.36 6.97
C LEU A 18 21.45 7.05 6.09
N PRO A 19 21.08 8.02 5.24
CA PRO A 19 19.75 8.64 5.11
C PRO A 19 18.78 7.89 4.19
N ASP A 20 19.27 6.93 3.40
CA ASP A 20 18.52 6.34 2.28
C ASP A 20 17.61 5.17 2.68
N TYR A 21 17.57 4.82 3.97
CA TYR A 21 16.81 3.70 4.51
C TYR A 21 17.13 2.35 3.83
N ILE A 22 18.37 2.16 3.39
CA ILE A 22 18.80 0.92 2.72
C ILE A 22 18.79 -0.22 3.74
N PRO A 23 18.08 -1.34 3.47
CA PRO A 23 18.09 -2.51 4.34
C PRO A 23 19.50 -3.06 4.56
N LYS A 24 19.82 -3.42 5.81
CA LYS A 24 21.10 -4.06 6.16
C LYS A 24 21.16 -5.51 5.68
N SER A 25 20.02 -6.18 5.65
CA SER A 25 19.85 -7.53 5.08
C SER A 25 19.33 -7.44 3.65
N GLY A 26 19.81 -8.32 2.79
CA GLY A 26 19.43 -8.36 1.38
C GLY A 26 20.09 -9.53 0.65
N ARG A 27 19.94 -9.58 -0.67
CA ARG A 27 20.59 -10.61 -1.50
C ARG A 27 22.10 -10.76 -1.23
N HIS A 28 22.80 -9.67 -0.92
CA HIS A 28 24.26 -9.65 -0.66
C HIS A 28 24.69 -10.44 0.57
N ASN A 29 23.80 -10.68 1.54
CA ASN A 29 24.09 -11.47 2.73
C ASN A 29 23.07 -12.60 2.95
N HIS A 30 22.47 -13.08 1.85
CA HIS A 30 21.41 -14.11 1.88
C HIS A 30 20.27 -13.77 2.85
N TRP A 31 19.94 -12.49 2.97
CA TRP A 31 18.90 -11.96 3.86
C TRP A 31 19.06 -12.38 5.33
N GLY A 32 20.29 -12.76 5.74
CA GLY A 32 20.55 -13.26 7.09
C GLY A 32 20.10 -14.70 7.33
N PHE A 33 19.88 -15.49 6.28
CA PHE A 33 19.47 -16.89 6.39
C PHE A 33 20.38 -17.71 7.32
N ASN A 34 19.76 -18.40 8.27
CA ASN A 34 20.40 -19.28 9.24
C ASN A 34 19.77 -20.69 9.19
N PRO A 35 20.51 -21.72 8.72
CA PRO A 35 19.97 -23.07 8.58
C PRO A 35 19.70 -23.77 9.92
N GLU A 36 20.42 -23.43 10.98
CA GLU A 36 20.17 -24.02 12.31
C GLU A 36 18.92 -23.40 12.93
N GLU A 37 18.72 -22.10 12.75
CA GLU A 37 17.46 -21.44 13.14
C GLU A 37 16.27 -22.01 12.36
N GLN A 38 16.43 -22.25 11.05
CA GLN A 38 15.38 -22.84 10.22
C GLN A 38 14.88 -24.18 10.78
N LYS A 39 15.81 -25.01 11.25
CA LYS A 39 15.52 -26.33 11.80
C LYS A 39 14.90 -26.29 13.19
N THR A 40 15.18 -25.24 13.97
CA THR A 40 14.96 -25.26 15.42
C THR A 40 13.97 -24.21 15.92
N ARG A 41 13.72 -23.13 15.18
CA ARG A 41 12.94 -21.98 15.66
C ARG A 41 11.99 -21.38 14.61
N THR A 42 12.53 -20.80 13.54
CA THR A 42 11.71 -20.08 12.54
C THR A 42 11.60 -20.87 11.25
N TYR A 43 10.46 -20.82 10.56
CA TYR A 43 10.27 -21.62 9.34
C TYR A 43 11.19 -21.22 8.18
N LEU A 44 11.52 -19.92 8.08
CA LEU A 44 12.35 -19.37 7.01
C LEU A 44 13.83 -19.23 7.42
N GLY A 45 14.16 -19.34 8.71
CA GLY A 45 15.54 -19.13 9.20
C GLY A 45 16.02 -17.68 9.04
N MET A 46 15.12 -16.70 9.16
CA MET A 46 15.39 -15.29 8.82
C MET A 46 15.07 -14.33 9.98
N GLY A 47 14.99 -14.84 11.21
CA GLY A 47 14.66 -14.06 12.39
C GLY A 47 13.19 -13.63 12.48
N GLU A 48 12.84 -13.09 13.65
CA GLU A 48 11.49 -12.60 14.00
C GLU A 48 11.48 -11.07 14.20
N ASP A 49 12.66 -10.45 14.35
CA ASP A 49 12.77 -9.07 14.80
C ASP A 49 12.61 -8.03 13.66
N ASP A 50 12.84 -8.44 12.40
CA ASP A 50 12.56 -7.63 11.22
C ASP A 50 11.66 -8.39 10.24
N ILE A 51 10.35 -8.19 10.35
CA ILE A 51 9.38 -8.84 9.46
C ILE A 51 9.58 -8.48 7.99
N ASN A 52 10.18 -7.32 7.69
CA ASN A 52 10.27 -6.82 6.32
C ASN A 52 11.31 -7.58 5.50
N VAL A 53 12.29 -8.22 6.15
CA VAL A 53 13.30 -9.01 5.46
C VAL A 53 12.69 -10.19 4.72
N HIS A 54 11.54 -10.71 5.22
CA HIS A 54 10.80 -11.81 4.62
C HIS A 54 10.15 -11.39 3.28
N ASP A 55 9.46 -10.25 3.26
CA ASP A 55 8.88 -9.68 2.03
C ASP A 55 9.96 -9.21 1.06
N GLN A 56 11.06 -8.66 1.58
CA GLN A 56 12.21 -8.26 0.78
C GLN A 56 12.82 -9.47 0.07
N TRP A 57 13.02 -10.59 0.78
CA TRP A 57 13.47 -11.84 0.16
C TRP A 57 12.48 -12.36 -0.88
N ALA A 58 11.18 -12.38 -0.57
CA ALA A 58 10.16 -12.83 -1.51
C ALA A 58 10.17 -12.00 -2.81
N CYS A 59 10.31 -10.67 -2.69
CA CYS A 59 10.40 -9.77 -3.83
C CYS A 59 11.72 -9.91 -4.59
N GLU A 60 12.84 -9.85 -3.89
CA GLU A 60 14.16 -9.80 -4.51
C GLU A 60 14.55 -11.13 -5.12
N SER A 61 14.22 -12.27 -4.49
CA SER A 61 14.69 -13.61 -4.88
C SER A 61 14.30 -14.04 -6.28
N MET A 62 13.13 -13.59 -6.77
CA MET A 62 12.66 -13.74 -8.16
C MET A 62 13.63 -13.16 -9.21
N GLY A 63 14.52 -12.26 -8.80
CA GLY A 63 15.48 -11.60 -9.67
C GLY A 63 14.92 -10.34 -10.33
N PRO A 64 15.77 -9.60 -11.07
CA PRO A 64 15.38 -8.29 -11.63
C PRO A 64 14.21 -8.36 -12.62
N ILE A 65 14.15 -9.44 -13.41
CA ILE A 65 13.07 -9.72 -14.36
C ILE A 65 12.69 -11.18 -14.19
N GLN A 66 11.50 -11.43 -13.64
CA GLN A 66 10.96 -12.78 -13.51
C GLN A 66 10.40 -13.24 -14.86
N ASP A 67 10.90 -14.38 -15.35
CA ASP A 67 10.24 -15.11 -16.44
C ASP A 67 8.96 -15.77 -15.91
N ARG A 68 7.81 -15.38 -16.50
CA ARG A 68 6.47 -15.85 -16.11
C ARG A 68 5.84 -16.77 -17.15
N THR A 69 6.56 -17.18 -18.19
CA THR A 69 6.05 -18.06 -19.26
C THR A 69 5.56 -19.42 -18.75
N ARG A 70 6.09 -19.87 -17.60
CA ARG A 70 5.75 -21.16 -16.96
C ARG A 70 5.11 -20.99 -15.58
N GLU A 71 4.70 -19.79 -15.22
CA GLU A 71 4.08 -19.52 -13.92
C GLU A 71 2.67 -20.13 -13.85
N HIS A 72 2.37 -20.85 -12.78
CA HIS A 72 1.06 -21.46 -12.52
C HIS A 72 0.41 -20.75 -11.34
N LEU A 73 -0.56 -19.86 -11.63
CA LEU A 73 -1.29 -19.11 -10.62
C LEU A 73 -2.44 -19.94 -10.04
N GLY A 74 -2.58 -19.92 -8.72
CA GLY A 74 -3.64 -20.58 -7.98
C GLY A 74 -4.88 -19.71 -7.80
N THR A 75 -5.90 -20.26 -7.13
CA THR A 75 -7.17 -19.56 -6.86
C THR A 75 -6.99 -18.30 -6.02
N SER A 76 -6.01 -18.28 -5.12
CA SER A 76 -5.64 -17.12 -4.28
C SER A 76 -5.07 -15.95 -5.10
N ASP A 77 -4.54 -16.20 -6.30
CA ASP A 77 -3.83 -15.21 -7.10
C ASP A 77 -4.76 -14.36 -7.97
N ARG A 78 -6.06 -14.33 -7.64
CA ARG A 78 -7.07 -13.58 -8.40
C ARG A 78 -6.72 -12.10 -8.55
N ALA A 79 -6.22 -11.49 -7.48
CA ALA A 79 -5.80 -10.09 -7.52
C ALA A 79 -4.62 -9.88 -8.46
N ILE A 80 -3.63 -10.80 -8.45
CA ILE A 80 -2.48 -10.76 -9.34
C ILE A 80 -2.93 -10.87 -10.81
N MET A 81 -3.81 -11.83 -11.10
CA MET A 81 -4.36 -12.01 -12.46
C MET A 81 -5.11 -10.77 -12.94
N LEU A 82 -5.98 -10.18 -12.11
CA LEU A 82 -6.73 -8.98 -12.45
C LEU A 82 -5.80 -7.80 -12.69
N ASN A 83 -4.85 -7.56 -11.79
CA ASN A 83 -3.88 -6.49 -11.93
C ASN A 83 -3.09 -6.59 -13.24
N ARG A 84 -2.63 -7.79 -13.62
CA ARG A 84 -1.89 -8.01 -14.88
C ARG A 84 -2.75 -7.72 -16.11
N ARG A 85 -4.03 -8.12 -16.11
CA ARG A 85 -4.95 -7.80 -17.21
C ARG A 85 -5.16 -6.29 -17.33
N LEU A 86 -5.33 -5.60 -16.20
CA LEU A 86 -5.49 -4.14 -16.20
C LEU A 86 -4.22 -3.43 -16.68
N LEU A 87 -3.03 -3.90 -16.28
CA LEU A 87 -1.76 -3.36 -16.76
C LEU A 87 -1.58 -3.55 -18.27
N GLN A 88 -1.91 -4.73 -18.81
CA GLN A 88 -1.86 -4.98 -20.25
C GLN A 88 -2.81 -4.05 -21.01
N GLN A 89 -4.06 -3.94 -20.56
CA GLN A 89 -5.03 -3.02 -21.16
C GLN A 89 -4.55 -1.56 -21.11
N ALA A 90 -3.95 -1.13 -19.99
CA ALA A 90 -3.40 0.21 -19.86
C ALA A 90 -2.25 0.46 -20.85
N ILE A 91 -1.39 -0.54 -21.10
CA ILE A 91 -0.34 -0.46 -22.13
C ILE A 91 -0.97 -0.29 -23.52
N ASP A 92 -1.97 -1.11 -23.85
CA ASP A 92 -2.66 -1.06 -25.15
C ASP A 92 -3.37 0.29 -25.37
N ASP A 93 -3.98 0.84 -24.32
CA ASP A 93 -4.62 2.17 -24.37
C ASP A 93 -3.62 3.27 -24.64
N VAL A 94 -2.48 3.28 -23.93
CA VAL A 94 -1.41 4.26 -24.16
C VAL A 94 -0.84 4.15 -25.57
N GLN A 95 -0.62 2.93 -26.07
CA GLN A 95 -0.15 2.71 -27.45
C GLN A 95 -1.15 3.23 -28.48
N ALA A 96 -2.45 3.16 -28.18
CA ALA A 96 -3.51 3.70 -29.02
C ALA A 96 -3.78 5.20 -28.80
N GLY A 97 -2.96 5.90 -28.03
CA GLY A 97 -3.11 7.34 -27.74
C GLY A 97 -4.24 7.68 -26.78
N ARG A 98 -4.79 6.70 -26.06
CA ARG A 98 -5.78 6.90 -25.00
C ARG A 98 -5.11 6.99 -23.62
N PRO A 99 -5.70 7.70 -22.65
CA PRO A 99 -5.19 7.69 -21.28
C PRO A 99 -5.38 6.31 -20.64
N PRO A 100 -4.41 5.81 -19.86
CA PRO A 100 -4.53 4.53 -19.17
C PRO A 100 -5.51 4.61 -18.00
N LEU A 101 -6.00 3.45 -17.57
CA LEU A 101 -6.79 3.32 -16.35
C LEU A 101 -6.04 3.91 -15.14
N GLY A 102 -6.75 4.65 -14.29
CA GLY A 102 -6.19 5.26 -13.07
C GLY A 102 -5.56 6.63 -13.28
N MET A 103 -5.42 7.09 -14.52
CA MET A 103 -5.05 8.48 -14.78
C MET A 103 -6.21 9.41 -14.40
N ALA A 104 -5.90 10.52 -13.74
CA ALA A 104 -6.91 11.51 -13.37
C ALA A 104 -7.53 12.13 -14.63
N GLN A 105 -8.85 12.04 -14.74
CA GLN A 105 -9.65 12.67 -15.79
C GLN A 105 -10.52 13.74 -15.13
N ALA A 106 -10.42 14.99 -15.60
CA ALA A 106 -11.00 16.13 -14.91
C ALA A 106 -12.54 16.06 -14.83
N ASP A 107 -13.18 15.62 -15.91
CA ASP A 107 -14.62 15.38 -16.00
C ASP A 107 -15.08 14.28 -15.04
N VAL A 108 -14.28 13.23 -14.87
CA VAL A 108 -14.62 12.15 -13.94
C VAL A 108 -14.27 12.52 -12.50
N ALA A 109 -13.21 13.28 -12.25
CA ALA A 109 -12.85 13.77 -10.93
C ALA A 109 -13.98 14.63 -10.33
N ALA A 110 -14.61 15.49 -11.14
CA ALA A 110 -15.73 16.33 -10.73
C ALA A 110 -16.97 15.53 -10.28
N THR A 111 -17.10 14.25 -10.68
CA THR A 111 -18.22 13.38 -10.30
C THR A 111 -17.89 12.42 -9.15
N ARG A 112 -16.61 12.30 -8.77
CA ARG A 112 -16.15 11.38 -7.72
C ARG A 112 -16.10 12.05 -6.37
N LEU A 113 -17.26 12.14 -5.73
CA LEU A 113 -17.39 12.67 -4.36
C LEU A 113 -17.00 11.66 -3.27
N GLY A 114 -16.99 10.37 -3.62
CA GLY A 114 -16.51 9.23 -2.82
C GLY A 114 -17.24 9.02 -1.48
N PRO A 115 -17.17 7.81 -0.88
CA PRO A 115 -17.37 7.71 0.55
C PRO A 115 -16.17 8.36 1.25
N ASP A 116 -16.43 9.05 2.35
CA ASP A 116 -15.35 9.60 3.14
C ASP A 116 -14.59 8.57 3.94
N THR A 117 -13.30 8.82 4.09
CA THR A 117 -12.43 8.10 4.99
C THR A 117 -11.92 9.01 6.10
N VAL A 118 -11.90 8.48 7.31
CA VAL A 118 -11.21 9.08 8.46
C VAL A 118 -10.41 7.99 9.15
N ASP A 119 -9.25 8.37 9.67
CA ASP A 119 -8.48 7.55 10.58
C ASP A 119 -8.46 8.24 11.95
N GLY A 120 -8.89 7.54 12.99
CA GLY A 120 -8.85 8.06 14.35
C GLY A 120 -9.70 7.26 15.34
N ILE A 121 -9.61 7.71 16.59
CA ILE A 121 -10.31 7.10 17.72
C ILE A 121 -11.44 8.03 18.11
N ALA A 122 -12.67 7.54 18.02
CA ALA A 122 -13.87 8.31 18.34
C ALA A 122 -14.52 7.82 19.66
N PRO A 123 -15.19 8.70 20.42
CA PRO A 123 -15.99 8.27 21.55
C PRO A 123 -17.14 7.37 21.11
N ALA A 124 -17.37 6.26 21.81
CA ALA A 124 -18.38 5.28 21.43
C ALA A 124 -19.79 5.86 21.30
N GLN A 125 -20.12 6.91 22.06
CA GLN A 125 -21.45 7.55 22.06
C GLN A 125 -21.61 8.60 20.95
N SER A 126 -20.53 9.06 20.31
CA SER A 126 -20.56 10.18 19.35
C SER A 126 -19.72 9.95 18.11
N TRP A 127 -19.37 8.70 17.82
CA TRP A 127 -18.50 8.35 16.69
C TRP A 127 -19.06 8.83 15.34
N GLU A 128 -20.38 8.84 15.19
CA GLU A 128 -21.09 9.33 13.99
C GLU A 128 -20.84 10.82 13.75
N ALA A 129 -21.08 11.65 14.76
CA ALA A 129 -20.83 13.09 14.68
C ALA A 129 -19.33 13.38 14.53
N TRP A 130 -18.49 12.61 15.22
CA TRP A 130 -17.04 12.75 15.18
C TRP A 130 -16.49 12.52 13.76
N TRP A 131 -16.86 11.41 13.09
CA TRP A 131 -16.31 11.14 11.76
C TRP A 131 -16.79 12.19 10.76
N GLN A 132 -18.04 12.64 10.85
CA GLN A 132 -18.57 13.69 9.98
C GLN A 132 -17.83 15.01 10.16
N GLN A 133 -17.51 15.37 11.40
CA GLN A 133 -16.74 16.58 11.69
C GLN A 133 -15.30 16.46 11.20
N ALA A 134 -14.64 15.32 11.43
CA ALA A 134 -13.28 15.06 10.96
C ALA A 134 -13.19 15.12 9.42
N VAL A 135 -14.20 14.58 8.73
CA VAL A 135 -14.34 14.68 7.28
C VAL A 135 -14.49 16.12 6.80
N ARG A 136 -15.39 16.90 7.41
CA ARG A 136 -15.60 18.31 7.05
C ARG A 136 -14.33 19.10 7.25
N ALA A 137 -13.69 18.97 8.41
CA ALA A 137 -12.43 19.63 8.70
C ALA A 137 -11.32 19.26 7.69
N LYS A 138 -11.22 17.98 7.30
CA LYS A 138 -10.27 17.52 6.28
C LYS A 138 -10.52 18.18 4.92
N ARG A 139 -11.79 18.32 4.51
CA ARG A 139 -12.16 18.99 3.25
C ARG A 139 -11.93 20.49 3.32
N ASP A 140 -12.35 21.15 4.39
CA ASP A 140 -12.20 22.59 4.59
C ASP A 140 -10.73 23.01 4.64
N ALA A 141 -9.85 22.12 5.14
CA ALA A 141 -8.40 22.33 5.18
C ALA A 141 -7.66 21.87 3.91
N ALA A 142 -8.36 21.26 2.93
CA ALA A 142 -7.71 20.78 1.71
C ALA A 142 -7.24 21.97 0.84
N PRO A 143 -6.02 21.94 0.29
CA PRO A 143 -5.52 23.00 -0.58
C PRO A 143 -6.08 22.94 -2.01
N TRP A 144 -7.01 22.02 -2.28
CA TRP A 144 -7.72 21.85 -3.57
C TRP A 144 -9.23 21.90 -3.33
N ASP A 145 -10.01 22.09 -4.39
CA ASP A 145 -11.48 22.09 -4.31
C ASP A 145 -12.00 20.71 -3.87
N ALA A 146 -12.36 20.63 -2.60
CA ALA A 146 -12.90 19.44 -1.96
C ALA A 146 -14.38 19.64 -1.56
N ALA A 147 -15.03 20.72 -2.00
CA ALA A 147 -16.41 21.01 -1.62
C ALA A 147 -17.36 19.95 -2.18
N ILE A 148 -18.29 19.47 -1.35
CA ILE A 148 -19.38 18.63 -1.82
C ILE A 148 -20.52 19.55 -2.26
N PRO A 149 -21.01 19.47 -3.50
CA PRO A 149 -22.21 20.19 -3.91
C PRO A 149 -23.36 19.86 -2.96
N SER A 150 -24.03 20.88 -2.43
CA SER A 150 -25.26 20.66 -1.66
C SER A 150 -26.23 19.87 -2.54
N ALA A 151 -26.68 18.71 -2.06
CA ALA A 151 -27.70 17.94 -2.74
C ALA A 151 -28.91 18.87 -2.94
N GLY A 152 -29.13 19.29 -4.19
CA GLY A 152 -30.40 19.87 -4.58
C GLY A 152 -31.45 18.84 -4.24
N ILE A 153 -32.31 19.15 -3.29
CA ILE A 153 -33.56 18.42 -3.09
C ILE A 153 -34.31 18.61 -4.41
N HIS A 154 -34.21 17.63 -5.31
CA HIS A 154 -35.12 17.56 -6.45
C HIS A 154 -36.52 17.32 -5.86
N PRO A 155 -37.50 18.18 -6.15
CA PRO A 155 -38.88 18.00 -5.70
C PRO A 155 -39.50 16.72 -6.27
#